data_AF-A0A2W2AKE9-F1
#
_entry.id   AF-A0A2W2AKE9-F1
#
_cell.length_a   1.000
_cell.length_b   1.000
_cell.length_c   1.000
_cell.angle_alpha   90.00
_cell.angle_beta   90.00
_cell.angle_gamma   90.00
#
_symmetry.space_group_name_H-M   'P 1'
#
loop_
_entity.id
_entity.type
_entity.pdbx_description
1 polymer ?
#
loop_
_entity_poly.entity_id
_entity_poly.type
_entity_poly.pdbx_seq_one_letter_code
_entity_poly.pdbx_strand_id
1 'polypeptide(L)'
;MKYVVYGLTSVLTSSAAASAVMRYAVALGQTGSSDLVAIPAVDIAGVPIAVEVFLGPGVPLLAEPAADDLLEPEHQEFVDDLAERTRFLAARRSERA
;
A
#
# COMPACT_ATOMS: atom_id res chain seq x y z
N MET A 1 -0.50 13.44 -3.00
CA MET A 1 -0.96 12.50 -1.95
C MET A 1 -2.11 11.62 -2.39
N LYS A 2 -2.36 10.54 -1.65
CA LYS A 2 -3.58 9.72 -1.77
C LYS A 2 -4.11 9.29 -0.41
N TYR A 3 -5.42 9.10 -0.33
CA TYR A 3 -6.05 8.34 0.73
C TYR A 3 -6.11 6.87 0.33
N VAL A 4 -5.57 5.99 1.17
CA VAL A 4 -5.85 4.56 1.15
C VAL A 4 -7.02 4.31 2.10
N VAL A 5 -8.17 3.88 1.57
CA VAL A 5 -9.40 3.68 2.33
C VAL A 5 -9.58 2.20 2.64
N TYR A 6 -9.71 1.91 3.93
CA TYR A 6 -9.91 0.58 4.49
C TYR A 6 -11.15 0.56 5.39
N GLY A 7 -12.24 -0.02 4.88
CA GLY A 7 -13.54 0.03 5.55
C GLY A 7 -14.03 1.47 5.72
N LEU A 8 -14.10 1.94 6.97
CA LEU A 8 -14.54 3.29 7.33
C LEU A 8 -13.37 4.24 7.68
N THR A 9 -12.12 3.80 7.51
CA THR A 9 -10.92 4.56 7.86
C THR A 9 -10.14 4.91 6.60
N SER A 10 -9.56 6.10 6.56
CA SER A 10 -8.63 6.52 5.52
C SER A 10 -7.23 6.74 6.10
N VAL A 11 -6.22 6.37 5.32
CA VAL A 11 -4.80 6.56 5.62
C VAL A 11 -4.24 7.52 4.58
N LEU A 12 -3.77 8.68 5.02
CA LEU A 12 -3.13 9.67 4.15
C LEU A 12 -1.65 9.31 3.96
N THR A 13 -1.23 9.05 2.73
CA THR A 13 0.15 8.63 2.40
C THR A 13 0.58 9.16 1.03
N SER A 14 1.88 9.04 0.71
CA SER A 14 2.41 9.46 -0.59
C SER A 14 1.69 8.74 -1.73
N SER A 15 1.60 9.43 -2.86
CA SER A 15 1.03 8.87 -4.09
C SER A 15 1.77 7.59 -4.51
N ALA A 16 3.09 7.55 -4.33
CA ALA A 16 3.93 6.40 -4.61
C ALA A 16 3.63 5.23 -3.65
N ALA A 17 3.60 5.46 -2.34
CA ALA A 17 3.29 4.44 -1.34
C ALA A 17 1.89 3.84 -1.54
N ALA A 18 0.86 4.67 -1.71
CA ALA A 18 -0.49 4.20 -2.00
C ALA A 18 -0.54 3.33 -3.27
N SER A 19 0.17 3.73 -4.32
CA SER A 19 0.22 2.97 -5.58
C SER A 19 0.96 1.65 -5.43
N ALA A 20 2.03 1.61 -4.61
CA ALA A 20 2.76 0.38 -4.28
C ALA A 20 1.86 -0.60 -3.51
N VAL A 21 1.12 -0.12 -2.50
CA VAL A 21 0.15 -0.92 -1.73
C VAL A 21 -0.90 -1.55 -2.64
N MET A 22 -1.50 -0.77 -3.55
CA MET A 22 -2.50 -1.30 -4.48
C MET A 22 -1.94 -2.41 -5.38
N ARG A 23 -0.71 -2.25 -5.89
CA ARG A 23 -0.05 -3.28 -6.72
C ARG A 23 0.24 -4.55 -5.92
N TYR A 24 0.70 -4.39 -4.68
CA TYR A 24 0.97 -5.51 -3.79
C TYR A 24 -0.31 -6.28 -3.43
N ALA A 25 -1.40 -5.56 -3.11
CA ALA A 25 -2.72 -6.16 -2.86
C ALA A 25 -3.23 -6.98 -4.05
N VAL A 26 -3.04 -6.50 -5.29
CA VAL A 26 -3.38 -7.28 -6.50
C VAL A 26 -2.56 -8.57 -6.58
N ALA A 27 -1.24 -8.52 -6.32
CA ALA A 27 -0.38 -9.70 -6.35
C ALA A 27 -0.76 -10.74 -5.26
N LEU A 28 -1.12 -10.27 -4.06
CA LEU A 28 -1.67 -11.12 -3.00
C LEU A 28 -2.97 -11.80 -3.43
N GLY A 29 -3.90 -11.03 -4.01
CA GLY A 29 -5.17 -11.55 -4.53
C GLY A 29 -4.98 -12.62 -5.61
N GLN A 30 -4.03 -12.41 -6.53
CA GLN A 30 -3.71 -13.38 -7.60
C GLN A 30 -3.09 -14.68 -7.09
N THR A 31 -2.43 -14.65 -5.94
CA THR A 31 -1.77 -15.81 -5.32
C THR A 31 -2.63 -16.46 -4.22
N GLY A 32 -3.80 -15.89 -3.90
CA GLY A 32 -4.64 -16.34 -2.79
C GLY A 32 -3.98 -16.15 -1.42
N SER A 33 -3.00 -15.25 -1.31
CA SER A 33 -2.25 -14.98 -0.09
C SER A 33 -2.75 -13.70 0.59
N SER A 34 -2.35 -13.49 1.84
CA SER A 34 -2.61 -12.27 2.61
C SER A 34 -1.34 -11.82 3.33
N ASP A 35 -1.25 -10.53 3.64
CA ASP A 35 -0.14 -9.94 4.41
C ASP A 35 -0.62 -8.77 5.29
N LEU A 36 0.16 -8.41 6.30
CA LEU A 36 0.00 -7.20 7.11
C LEU A 36 1.07 -6.19 6.70
N VAL A 37 0.64 -5.00 6.27
CA VAL A 37 1.55 -3.96 5.78
C VAL A 37 1.47 -2.73 6.67
N ALA A 38 2.62 -2.27 7.16
CA ALA A 38 2.74 -0.99 7.86
C ALA A 38 2.92 0.14 6.84
N ILE A 39 1.83 0.82 6.49
CA ILE A 39 1.85 1.93 5.52
C ILE A 39 2.36 3.18 6.25
N PRO A 40 3.45 3.82 5.78
CA PRO A 40 3.86 5.09 6.34
C PRO A 40 2.86 6.17 5.93
N ALA A 41 2.47 7.00 6.88
CA ALA A 41 1.35 7.92 6.75
C ALA A 41 1.59 9.19 7.55
N VAL A 42 0.70 10.15 7.38
CA VAL A 42 0.70 11.41 8.13
C VAL A 42 -0.63 11.52 8.87
N ASP A 43 -0.59 11.84 10.16
CA ASP A 43 -1.79 12.07 10.95
C ASP A 43 -2.37 13.48 10.75
N ILE A 44 -3.48 13.79 11.43
CA ILE A 44 -4.16 15.09 11.32
C ILE A 44 -3.31 16.28 11.78
N ALA A 45 -2.24 16.04 12.54
CA ALA A 45 -1.33 17.05 13.05
C ALA A 45 -0.06 17.18 12.18
N GLY A 46 0.03 16.44 11.07
CA GLY A 46 1.21 16.44 10.21
C GLY A 46 2.34 15.53 10.74
N VAL A 47 2.06 14.67 11.72
CA VAL A 47 3.08 13.81 12.33
C VAL A 47 3.22 12.52 11.51
N PRO A 48 4.46 12.13 11.14
CA PRO A 48 4.71 10.83 10.53
C PRO A 48 4.33 9.69 11.46
N ILE A 49 3.51 8.78 10.97
CA ILE A 49 3.06 7.57 11.66
C ILE A 49 3.17 6.36 10.72
N ALA A 50 2.99 5.16 11.27
CA ALA A 50 2.81 3.94 10.48
C ALA A 50 1.47 3.31 10.83
N VAL A 51 0.66 3.00 9.82
CA VAL A 51 -0.65 2.37 9.98
C VAL A 51 -0.59 0.93 9.47
N GLU A 52 -0.85 -0.03 10.35
CA GLU A 52 -0.92 -1.43 9.97
C GLU A 52 -2.25 -1.74 9.27
N VAL A 53 -2.17 -2.25 8.04
CA VAL A 53 -3.31 -2.56 7.20
C VAL A 53 -3.22 -4.02 6.75
N PHE A 54 -4.30 -4.78 7.00
CA PHE A 54 -4.43 -6.14 6.50
C PHE A 54 -4.78 -6.10 5.01
N LEU A 55 -4.01 -6.83 4.19
CA LEU A 55 -4.25 -7.00 2.77
C LEU A 55 -4.56 -8.47 2.52
N GLY A 56 -5.75 -8.76 2.01
CA GLY A 56 -6.14 -10.14 1.74
C GLY A 56 -7.28 -10.27 0.74
N PRO A 57 -7.52 -11.49 0.23
CA PRO A 57 -8.58 -11.75 -0.72
C PRO A 57 -9.95 -11.42 -0.12
N GLY A 58 -10.82 -10.78 -0.90
CA GLY A 58 -12.17 -10.43 -0.47
C GLY A 58 -12.26 -9.21 0.45
N VAL A 59 -11.14 -8.56 0.79
CA VAL A 59 -11.14 -7.30 1.54
C VAL A 59 -11.09 -6.12 0.56
N PRO A 60 -12.12 -5.26 0.52
CA PRO A 60 -12.11 -4.08 -0.33
C PRO A 60 -11.03 -3.08 0.10
N LEU A 61 -10.29 -2.59 -0.90
CA LEU A 61 -9.28 -1.55 -0.72
C LEU A 61 -9.44 -0.53 -1.84
N LEU A 62 -9.44 0.75 -1.48
CA LEU A 62 -9.55 1.87 -2.42
C LEU A 62 -8.36 2.81 -2.21
N ALA A 63 -7.87 3.39 -3.30
CA ALA A 63 -6.95 4.52 -3.25
C ALA A 63 -7.52 5.67 -4.07
N GLU A 64 -7.66 6.84 -3.47
CA GLU A 64 -8.17 8.04 -4.13
C GLU A 64 -7.22 9.23 -3.96
N PRO A 65 -7.20 10.20 -4.90
CA PRO A 65 -6.39 11.40 -4.77
C PRO A 65 -6.74 12.19 -3.51
N ALA A 66 -5.71 12.69 -2.82
CA ALA A 66 -5.84 13.70 -1.78
C ALA A 66 -5.26 15.03 -2.28
N ALA A 67 -5.50 16.12 -1.54
CA ALA A 67 -4.84 17.39 -1.82
C ALA A 67 -3.32 17.19 -1.82
N ASP A 68 -2.64 17.76 -2.81
CA ASP A 68 -1.21 17.56 -2.99
C ASP A 68 -0.40 18.50 -2.10
N ASP A 69 0.67 18.00 -1.50
CA ASP A 69 1.67 18.80 -0.81
C ASP A 69 3.05 18.50 -1.43
N LEU A 70 3.66 19.55 -1.99
CA LEU A 70 4.90 19.47 -2.76
C LEU A 70 6.14 19.18 -1.90
N LEU A 71 6.03 19.27 -0.57
CA LEU A 71 7.14 19.08 0.35
C LEU A 71 7.15 17.70 1.02
N GLU A 72 6.19 16.84 0.69
CA GLU A 72 6.04 15.57 1.39
C GLU A 72 7.05 14.50 0.95
N PRO A 73 7.47 13.62 1.88
CA PRO A 73 8.36 12.53 1.57
C PRO A 73 7.66 11.50 0.66
N GLU A 74 8.36 11.06 -0.38
CA GLU A 74 7.85 10.04 -1.32
C GLU A 74 7.73 8.64 -0.69
N HIS A 75 8.33 8.43 0.49
CA HIS A 75 8.41 7.12 1.17
C HIS A 75 9.14 6.06 0.31
N GLN A 76 10.23 6.45 -0.34
CA GLN A 76 10.92 5.62 -1.34
C GLN A 76 11.35 4.25 -0.81
N GLU A 77 11.88 4.18 0.42
CA GLU A 77 12.30 2.90 1.02
C GLU A 77 11.12 1.90 1.13
N PHE A 78 9.96 2.38 1.56
CA PHE A 78 8.74 1.57 1.62
C PHE A 78 8.26 1.14 0.23
N VAL A 79 8.33 2.05 -0.75
CA VAL A 79 7.95 1.76 -2.14
C VAL A 79 8.83 0.66 -2.73
N ASP A 80 10.15 0.72 -2.48
CA ASP A 80 11.12 -0.24 -2.99
C ASP A 80 10.92 -1.63 -2.36
N ASP A 81 10.71 -1.70 -1.04
CA ASP A 81 10.39 -2.94 -0.33
C ASP A 81 9.10 -3.59 -0.86
N LEU A 82 7.99 -2.85 -0.98
CA LEU A 82 6.75 -3.40 -1.51
C LEU A 82 6.87 -3.83 -2.97
N ALA A 83 7.66 -3.11 -3.78
CA ALA A 83 7.94 -3.50 -5.15
C ALA A 83 8.72 -4.82 -5.22
N GLU A 84 9.69 -5.03 -4.32
CA GLU A 84 10.41 -6.30 -4.22
C GLU A 84 9.50 -7.46 -3.83
N ARG A 85 8.70 -7.30 -2.77
CA ARG A 85 7.73 -8.32 -2.34
C ARG A 85 6.72 -8.66 -3.44
N THR A 86 6.25 -7.65 -4.17
CA THR A 86 5.36 -7.83 -5.33
C THR A 86 6.01 -8.68 -6.40
N ARG A 87 7.27 -8.40 -6.76
CA ARG A 87 8.03 -9.18 -7.75
C ARG A 87 8.21 -10.63 -7.29
N PHE A 88 8.51 -10.86 -6.01
CA PHE A 88 8.65 -12.20 -5.45
C PHE A 88 7.36 -13.02 -5.60
N LEU A 89 6.19 -12.45 -5.29
CA LEU A 89 4.89 -13.11 -5.46
C LEU A 89 4.59 -13.43 -6.93
N ALA A 90 4.91 -12.50 -7.83
CA ALA A 90 4.73 -12.70 -9.27
C ALA A 90 5.59 -13.85 -9.81
N ALA A 91 6.86 -13.93 -9.38
CA ALA A 91 7.78 -15.01 -9.77
C ALA A 91 7.28 -16.38 -9.29
N ARG A 92 6.86 -16.48 -8.02
CA ARG A 92 6.36 -17.72 -7.41
C ARG A 92 5.09 -18.27 -8.09
N ARG A 93 4.27 -17.39 -8.70
CA ARG A 93 3.13 -17.79 -9.53
C ARG A 93 3.60 -18.45 -10.83
N SER A 94 4.63 -17.90 -11.48
CA SER A 94 5.13 -18.42 -12.77
C SER A 94 5.68 -19.84 -12.67
N GLU A 95 6.19 -20.24 -11.50
CA GLU A 95 6.67 -21.60 -11.23
C GLU A 95 5.55 -22.64 -11.08
N ARG A 96 4.31 -22.20 -10.86
CA ARG A 96 3.14 -23.06 -10.62
C ARG A 96 2.21 -23.20 -11.82
N ALA A 97 2.46 -22.45 -12.90
CA ALA A 97 1.66 -22.42 -14.13
C ALA A 97 2.26 -23.35 -15.18
#